data_AF-A0A3S0W712-F1
#
_entry.id   AF-A0A3S0W712-F1
#
_cell.length_a   1.000
_cell.length_b   1.000
_cell.length_c   1.000
_cell.angle_alpha   90.00
_cell.angle_beta   90.00
_cell.angle_gamma   90.00
#
_symmetry.space_group_name_H-M   'P 1'
#
loop_
_entity.id
_entity.type
_entity.pdbx_description
1 polymer ?
#
loop_
_entity_poly.entity_id
_entity_poly.type
_entity_poly.pdbx_seq_one_letter_code
_entity_poly.pdbx_strand_id
1 'polypeptide(L)'
;MKSYTTLDAIGDMLVIYGIVIVISMLVAAIIRGIVWALSRQAQDASTPAPIKTPAAPVPQLASAGIPQEHLAVITAAVAAMMGAHRIIHIEAPRRGFSWTSEARTVHHTSHAPRAPH
;
A
#
# COMPACT_ATOMS: atom_id res chain seq x y z
N MET A 1 -47.76 25.93 -2.43
CA MET A 1 -46.41 26.10 -3.02
C MET A 1 -45.57 26.86 -2.02
N LYS A 2 -44.57 26.21 -1.43
CA LYS A 2 -43.73 26.77 -0.37
C LYS A 2 -42.61 27.53 -1.07
N SER A 3 -42.58 28.85 -0.94
CA SER A 3 -41.59 29.68 -1.63
C SER A 3 -40.20 29.37 -1.08
N TYR A 4 -39.40 28.68 -1.89
CA TYR A 4 -38.00 28.41 -1.57
C TYR A 4 -37.26 29.75 -1.66
N THR A 5 -36.82 30.26 -0.51
CA THR A 5 -36.15 31.55 -0.45
C THR A 5 -34.64 31.33 -0.60
N THR A 6 -33.91 32.36 -1.05
CA THR A 6 -32.46 32.29 -1.20
C THR A 6 -31.73 31.91 0.09
N LEU A 7 -32.30 32.22 1.26
CA LEU A 7 -31.79 31.82 2.56
C LEU A 7 -31.85 30.30 2.80
N ASP A 8 -32.87 29.61 2.28
CA ASP A 8 -32.96 28.14 2.36
C ASP A 8 -31.87 27.50 1.51
N ALA A 9 -31.63 28.03 0.31
CA ALA A 9 -30.56 27.56 -0.57
C ALA A 9 -29.16 27.75 0.03
N ILE A 10 -28.93 28.86 0.73
CA ILE A 10 -27.66 29.12 1.44
C ILE A 10 -27.50 28.14 2.62
N GLY A 11 -28.57 27.90 3.37
CA GLY A 11 -28.58 26.92 4.46
C GLY A 11 -28.25 25.51 3.98
N ASP A 12 -28.93 25.06 2.92
CA ASP A 12 -28.69 23.73 2.32
C ASP A 12 -27.24 23.58 1.83
N MET A 13 -26.67 24.62 1.22
CA MET A 13 -25.26 24.59 0.78
C MET A 13 -24.30 24.40 1.95
N LEU A 14 -24.48 25.14 3.05
CA LEU A 14 -23.64 24.99 4.24
C LEU A 14 -23.75 23.59 4.86
N VAL A 15 -24.97 23.03 4.90
CA VAL A 15 -25.21 21.67 5.42
C VAL A 15 -24.53 20.63 4.54
N ILE A 16 -24.68 20.71 3.22
CA ILE A 16 -24.06 19.78 2.26
C ILE A 16 -22.54 19.84 2.39
N TYR A 17 -21.93 21.03 2.37
CA TYR A 17 -20.49 21.17 2.53
C TYR A 17 -20.01 20.67 3.90
N GLY A 18 -20.75 20.95 4.97
CA GLY A 18 -20.45 20.43 6.31
C GLY A 18 -20.42 18.91 6.35
N ILE A 19 -21.44 18.25 5.78
CA ILE A 19 -21.51 16.78 5.69
C ILE A 19 -20.32 16.24 4.88
N VAL A 20 -19.99 16.85 3.74
CA VAL A 20 -18.85 16.45 2.90
C VAL A 20 -17.53 16.55 3.67
N ILE A 21 -17.33 17.61 4.46
CA ILE A 21 -16.14 17.77 5.30
C ILE A 21 -16.04 16.65 6.33
N VAL A 22 -17.14 16.33 7.01
CA VAL A 22 -17.20 15.25 8.02
C VAL A 22 -16.88 13.89 7.38
N ILE A 23 -17.47 13.59 6.23
CA ILE A 23 -17.21 12.35 5.49
C ILE A 23 -15.73 12.28 5.07
N SER A 24 -15.18 13.39 4.56
CA SER A 24 -13.77 13.46 4.14
C SER A 24 -12.82 13.22 5.32
N MET A 25 -13.13 13.79 6.48
CA MET A 25 -12.37 13.55 7.72
C MET A 25 -12.46 12.09 8.18
N LEU A 26 -13.64 11.47 8.08
CA LEU A 26 -13.83 10.06 8.40
C LEU A 26 -12.98 9.16 7.49
N VAL A 27 -13.00 9.40 6.19
CA VAL A 27 -12.17 8.68 5.21
C VAL A 27 -10.68 8.86 5.52
N ALA A 28 -10.25 10.09 5.81
CA ALA A 28 -8.87 10.37 6.18
C ALA A 28 -8.44 9.62 7.46
N ALA A 29 -9.32 9.54 8.46
CA ALA A 29 -9.07 8.79 9.70
C ALA A 29 -8.95 7.28 9.43
N ILE A 30 -9.80 6.72 8.56
CA ILE A 30 -9.72 5.31 8.16
C ILE A 30 -8.39 5.01 7.48
N ILE A 31 -8.00 5.81 6.47
CA ILE A 31 -6.73 5.63 5.77
C ILE A 31 -5.56 5.74 6.76
N ARG A 32 -5.59 6.74 7.65
CA ARG A 32 -4.55 6.93 8.66
C ARG A 32 -4.47 5.76 9.64
N GLY A 33 -5.62 5.19 10.04
CA GLY A 33 -5.68 3.99 10.87
C GLY A 33 -5.05 2.78 10.21
N ILE A 34 -5.35 2.54 8.92
CA ILE A 34 -4.75 1.44 8.15
C ILE A 34 -3.24 1.62 8.02
N VAL A 35 -2.78 2.82 7.64
CA VAL A 35 -1.33 3.13 7.53
C VAL A 35 -0.62 2.94 8.86
N TRP A 36 -1.25 3.32 9.97
CA TRP A 36 -0.69 3.12 11.30
C TRP A 36 -0.62 1.64 11.70
N ALA A 37 -1.65 0.85 11.39
CA ALA A 37 -1.62 -0.59 11.65
C ALA A 37 -0.51 -1.29 10.84
N LEU A 38 -0.39 -0.94 9.56
CA LEU A 38 0.62 -1.51 8.67
C LEU A 38 2.04 -1.06 9.04
N SER A 39 2.22 0.19 9.45
CA SER A 39 3.54 0.69 9.88
C SER A 39 4.03 0.00 11.15
N ARG A 40 3.13 -0.34 12.09
CA ARG A 40 3.48 -1.13 13.27
C ARG A 40 3.91 -2.54 12.91
N GLN A 41 3.21 -3.21 11.99
CA GLN A 41 3.60 -4.54 11.50
C GLN A 41 4.97 -4.53 10.79
N ALA A 42 5.31 -3.47 10.07
CA ALA A 42 6.62 -3.31 9.44
C ALA A 42 7.76 -3.07 10.46
N GLN A 43 7.46 -2.43 11.59
CA GLN A 43 8.42 -2.20 12.67
C GLN A 43 8.69 -3.49 13.44
N ASP A 44 7.67 -4.31 13.69
CA ASP A 44 7.83 -5.62 14.37
C ASP A 44 8.60 -6.63 13.49
N ALA A 45 8.56 -6.49 12.16
CA ALA A 45 9.36 -7.28 11.23
C ALA A 45 10.84 -6.84 11.14
N SER A 46 11.22 -5.72 11.76
CA SER A 46 12.59 -5.18 11.74
C SER A 46 13.41 -5.64 12.96
N THR A 47 13.53 -6.96 13.15
CA THR A 47 14.71 -7.48 13.87
C THR A 47 15.86 -7.53 12.87
N PRO A 48 16.98 -6.78 13.07
CA PRO A 48 18.08 -6.78 12.11
C PRO A 48 18.77 -8.15 12.14
N ALA A 49 18.50 -8.99 11.15
CA ALA A 49 19.30 -10.19 10.93
C ALA A 49 20.67 -9.78 10.37
N PRO A 50 21.78 -10.25 10.95
CA PRO A 50 23.12 -9.88 10.49
C PRO A 50 23.38 -10.47 9.10
N ILE A 51 23.99 -9.64 8.26
CA ILE A 51 24.37 -9.92 6.88
C ILE A 51 25.25 -11.17 6.82
N LYS A 52 24.78 -12.22 6.13
CA LYS A 52 25.64 -13.27 5.56
C LYS A 52 25.13 -13.70 4.19
N THR A 53 25.85 -13.28 3.15
CA THR A 53 26.04 -14.04 1.90
C THR A 53 26.96 -15.24 2.19
N PRO A 54 26.98 -16.35 1.42
CA PRO A 54 26.34 -16.61 0.11
C PRO A 54 25.41 -17.83 0.08
N ALA A 55 24.71 -17.98 -1.05
CA ALA A 55 23.62 -18.92 -1.33
C ALA A 55 23.89 -20.38 -0.91
N ALA A 56 22.93 -20.96 -0.20
CA ALA A 56 22.78 -22.37 0.13
C ALA A 56 21.26 -22.70 0.16
N PRO A 57 20.85 -23.98 0.05
CA PRO A 57 19.55 -24.41 -0.45
C PRO A 57 18.36 -23.78 0.29
N VAL A 58 17.27 -23.54 -0.45
CA VAL A 58 15.99 -23.04 0.06
C VAL A 58 15.71 -23.66 1.44
N PRO A 59 15.69 -22.87 2.53
CA PRO A 59 15.33 -23.41 3.82
C PRO A 59 13.90 -23.89 3.69
N GLN A 60 13.68 -25.19 3.85
CA GLN A 60 12.38 -25.67 4.27
C GLN A 60 12.13 -24.95 5.58
N LEU A 61 11.28 -23.92 5.54
CA LEU A 61 10.81 -23.21 6.71
C LEU A 61 10.19 -24.27 7.61
N ALA A 62 10.99 -24.82 8.52
CA ALA A 62 10.47 -25.51 9.67
C ALA A 62 9.74 -24.43 10.45
N SER A 63 8.44 -24.31 10.19
CA SER A 63 7.50 -23.46 10.91
C SER A 63 7.46 -23.95 12.35
N ALA A 64 8.48 -23.59 13.12
CA ALA A 64 8.60 -23.92 14.52
C ALA A 64 7.46 -23.22 15.27
N GLY A 65 6.35 -23.94 15.45
CA GLY A 65 5.22 -23.52 16.27
C GLY A 65 3.90 -23.26 15.55
N ILE A 66 3.82 -23.33 14.22
CA ILE A 66 2.54 -23.18 13.50
C ILE A 66 2.15 -24.52 12.87
N PRO A 67 1.06 -25.16 13.35
CA PRO A 67 0.56 -26.39 12.77
C PRO A 67 0.25 -26.21 11.27
N GLN A 68 0.74 -27.14 10.45
CA GLN A 68 0.71 -27.07 8.99
C GLN A 68 -0.73 -27.02 8.45
N GLU A 69 -1.68 -27.58 9.20
CA GLU A 69 -3.12 -27.50 8.92
C GLU A 69 -3.64 -26.06 8.88
N HIS A 70 -3.15 -25.17 9.74
CA HIS A 70 -3.59 -23.77 9.72
C HIS A 70 -3.07 -23.05 8.47
N LEU A 71 -1.82 -23.34 8.09
CA LEU A 71 -1.25 -22.78 6.86
C LEU A 71 -1.99 -23.28 5.62
N ALA A 72 -2.33 -24.56 5.56
CA ALA A 72 -3.12 -25.14 4.48
C ALA A 72 -4.51 -24.50 4.36
N VAL A 73 -5.21 -24.31 5.49
CA VAL A 73 -6.55 -23.68 5.50
C VAL A 73 -6.48 -22.21 5.09
N ILE A 74 -5.51 -21.45 5.60
CA ILE A 74 -5.33 -20.04 5.26
C ILE A 74 -5.00 -19.89 3.76
N THR A 75 -4.07 -20.67 3.25
CA THR A 75 -3.68 -20.63 1.83
C THR A 75 -4.81 -21.07 0.90
N ALA A 76 -5.58 -22.09 1.28
CA ALA A 76 -6.75 -22.52 0.52
C ALA A 76 -7.86 -21.44 0.52
N ALA A 77 -8.11 -20.80 1.65
CA ALA A 77 -9.08 -19.71 1.76
C ALA A 77 -8.67 -18.49 0.91
N VAL A 78 -7.38 -18.12 0.95
CA VAL A 78 -6.81 -17.05 0.11
C VAL A 78 -6.92 -17.40 -1.38
N ALA A 79 -6.59 -18.65 -1.76
CA ALA A 79 -6.73 -19.11 -3.14
C ALA A 79 -8.20 -19.13 -3.62
N ALA A 80 -9.14 -19.51 -2.75
CA ALA A 80 -10.57 -19.49 -3.06
C ALA A 80 -11.13 -18.06 -3.18
N MET A 81 -10.68 -17.11 -2.35
CA MET A 81 -11.08 -15.71 -2.41
C MET A 81 -10.49 -14.97 -3.63
N MET A 82 -9.22 -15.21 -3.94
CA MET A 82 -8.52 -14.49 -5.02
C MET A 82 -8.64 -15.19 -6.39
N GLY A 83 -9.12 -16.43 -6.46
CA GLY A 83 -9.19 -17.18 -7.72
C GLY A 83 -7.83 -17.33 -8.41
N ALA A 84 -7.82 -17.54 -9.73
CA ALA A 84 -6.61 -17.70 -10.54
C ALA A 84 -5.87 -16.37 -10.83
N HIS A 85 -5.95 -15.38 -9.95
CA HIS A 85 -5.27 -14.11 -10.13
C HIS A 85 -3.77 -14.23 -9.79
N ARG A 86 -2.92 -13.79 -10.71
CA ARG A 86 -1.45 -13.90 -10.63
C ARG A 86 -0.93 -13.03 -9.49
N ILE A 87 -0.50 -13.66 -8.41
CA ILE A 87 0.21 -12.98 -7.32
C ILE A 87 1.55 -12.52 -7.88
N ILE A 88 1.70 -11.20 -8.01
CA ILE A 88 2.94 -10.58 -8.48
C ILE A 88 3.84 -10.41 -7.26
N HIS A 89 4.97 -11.08 -7.25
CA HIS A 89 5.98 -10.88 -6.21
C HIS A 89 6.66 -9.53 -6.44
N ILE A 90 6.32 -8.54 -5.62
CA ILE A 90 6.95 -7.22 -5.62
C ILE A 90 8.00 -7.23 -4.52
N GLU A 91 9.22 -7.60 -4.87
CA GLU A 91 10.37 -7.42 -3.99
C GLU A 91 10.83 -5.96 -4.07
N ALA A 92 11.31 -5.40 -2.95
CA ALA A 92 12.01 -4.14 -3.00
C ALA A 92 13.21 -4.30 -3.96
N PRO A 93 13.36 -3.43 -4.97
CA PRO A 93 14.48 -3.53 -5.89
C PRO A 93 15.79 -3.57 -5.10
N ARG A 94 16.57 -4.63 -5.33
CA ARG A 94 17.89 -4.86 -4.75
C ARG A 94 18.68 -3.54 -4.76
N ARG A 95 19.33 -3.23 -3.61
CA ARG A 95 20.05 -1.97 -3.32
C ARG A 95 20.50 -1.23 -4.59
N GLY A 96 19.85 -0.09 -4.87
CA GLY A 96 20.25 0.83 -5.93
C GLY A 96 19.21 1.12 -7.00
N PHE A 97 18.08 0.40 -7.06
CA PHE A 97 17.05 0.61 -8.08
C PHE A 97 15.71 1.11 -7.50
N SER A 98 15.70 2.18 -6.71
CA SER A 98 14.46 2.72 -6.16
C SER A 98 13.67 3.51 -7.21
N TRP A 99 12.34 3.56 -7.10
CA TRP A 99 11.52 4.45 -7.93
C TRP A 99 11.99 5.91 -7.88
N THR A 100 12.58 6.32 -6.75
CA THR A 100 13.18 7.64 -6.61
C THR A 100 14.49 7.82 -7.40
N SER A 101 15.28 6.76 -7.63
CA SER A 101 16.47 6.85 -8.50
C SER A 101 16.08 6.92 -9.97
N GLU A 102 15.07 6.14 -10.38
CA GLU A 102 14.55 6.15 -11.76
C GLU A 102 13.86 7.48 -12.10
N ALA A 103 13.02 8.01 -11.20
CA ALA A 103 12.41 9.32 -11.40
C ALA A 103 13.47 10.43 -11.55
N ARG A 104 14.57 10.34 -10.79
CA ARG A 104 15.67 11.30 -10.86
C ARG A 104 16.45 11.18 -12.17
N THR A 105 16.76 9.96 -12.63
CA THR A 105 17.44 9.77 -13.93
C THR A 105 16.59 10.28 -15.07
N VAL A 106 15.30 9.94 -15.13
CA VAL A 106 14.37 10.42 -16.18
C VAL A 106 14.30 11.95 -16.19
N HIS A 107 14.25 12.58 -15.01
CA HIS A 107 14.21 14.04 -14.92
C HIS A 107 15.50 14.68 -15.48
N HIS A 108 16.68 14.12 -15.13
CA HIS A 108 17.96 14.64 -15.64
C HIS A 108 18.23 14.31 -17.11
N THR A 109 17.76 13.17 -17.61
CA THR A 109 17.98 12.77 -19.02
C THR A 109 16.94 13.33 -19.97
N SER A 110 15.84 13.91 -19.48
CA SER A 110 14.79 14.52 -20.30
C SER A 110 15.29 15.65 -21.21
N HIS A 111 16.33 16.37 -20.77
CA HIS A 111 16.95 17.47 -21.50
C HIS A 111 18.33 17.10 -22.07
N ALA A 112 18.72 15.83 -22.04
CA ALA A 112 19.99 15.40 -22.62
C ALA A 112 19.93 15.57 -24.15
N PRO A 113 20.92 16.25 -24.77
CA PRO A 113 21.00 16.35 -26.21
C PRO A 113 21.06 14.94 -26.81
N ARG A 114 20.17 14.64 -27.76
CA ARG A 114 20.24 13.38 -28.51
C ARG A 114 21.59 13.34 -29.22
N ALA A 115 22.34 12.25 -29.03
CA ALA A 115 23.59 12.05 -29.74
C ALA A 115 23.34 12.12 -31.25
N PRO A 116 24.16 12.85 -32.02
CA PRO A 116 24.09 12.83 -33.47
C PRO A 116 24.39 11.41 -33.97
N HIS A 117 23.61 11.00 -34.96
CA HIS A 117 23.66 9.70 -35.63
C HIS A 117 24.88 9.62 -36.56
#